data_AF-A0A918J7A3-F1
#
_entry.id   AF-A0A918J7A3-F1
#
_cell.length_a   1.000
_cell.length_b   1.000
_cell.length_c   1.000
_cell.angle_alpha   90.00
_cell.angle_beta   90.00
_cell.angle_gamma   90.00
#
_symmetry.space_group_name_H-M   'P 1'
#
loop_
_entity.id
_entity.type
_entity.pdbx_description
1 polymer ?
#
loop_
_entity_poly.entity_id
_entity_poly.type
_entity_poly.pdbx_seq_one_letter_code
_entity_poly.pdbx_strand_id
1 'polypeptide(L)'
;MKKDQKYYGEVWFAGEESIKQFAVLSYKDDDLLLETNLCAPSTVYKQPQILGVFTGLGYITFIDCRIQLSSSGMVETRIYSPKYSFVGANHFVDAVNTKISEFSVINDAIVEWVNHYTWYDHLDDKLLYEKFEDLYLIDDIGLEITISHYLNFHSKRTELHIKNYGSILFKKDEPVDILEAISIYDQFQKILQLLFGRSAKFERFSFKCLSCEEWQQVYYNDKRLTKSTNAFVHTNYKKVKFDLNKILNAVYLNNSFQFCLDKLMENFITTHSSHNKRFTNSITSFEAFGKLYSGHKSNNLSKFIKHYKTVFVLVGKFKDEEWKLFPSKVVRSRDYHVHSNTANKNVYSEFELLYISFLFDFVIGYLLLETLEVSNDLLQKFIVHGNSAFIDMKRTNEILGRNSLLNIGTN
;
A
#
# COMPACT_ATOMS: atom_id res chain seq x y z
N MET A 1 -3.52 18.53 5.89
CA MET A 1 -3.06 18.97 7.23
C MET A 1 -1.59 18.63 7.37
N LYS A 2 -0.73 19.60 7.71
CA LYS A 2 0.71 19.36 7.94
C LYS A 2 0.93 18.70 9.31
N LYS A 3 1.70 17.61 9.35
CA LYS A 3 1.84 16.72 10.51
C LYS A 3 2.82 17.24 11.57
N ASP A 4 3.73 18.14 11.20
CA ASP A 4 4.72 18.80 12.04
C ASP A 4 4.17 20.03 12.78
N GLN A 5 2.91 20.39 12.55
CA GLN A 5 2.28 21.58 13.10
C GLN A 5 1.18 21.24 14.12
N LYS A 6 1.03 22.12 15.10
CA LYS A 6 -0.15 22.15 15.98
C LYS A 6 -1.16 23.15 15.46
N TYR A 7 -2.44 22.83 15.60
CA TYR A 7 -3.55 23.70 15.22
C TYR A 7 -4.39 24.00 16.45
N TYR A 8 -4.86 25.24 16.53
CA TYR A 8 -5.60 25.75 17.68
C TYR A 8 -7.01 26.14 17.25
N GLY A 9 -7.99 25.78 18.07
CA GLY A 9 -9.39 25.95 17.72
C GLY A 9 -10.34 25.77 18.88
N GLU A 10 -11.62 25.72 18.55
CA GLU A 10 -12.71 25.45 19.47
C GLU A 10 -13.44 24.18 19.05
N VAL A 11 -13.88 23.38 20.02
CA VAL A 11 -14.62 22.13 19.81
C VAL A 11 -15.85 22.03 20.70
N TRP A 12 -16.84 21.26 20.27
CA TRP A 12 -18.07 20.99 20.99
C TRP A 12 -18.68 19.64 20.59
N PHE A 13 -19.62 19.14 21.41
CA PHE A 13 -20.39 17.94 21.07
C PHE A 13 -21.50 18.27 20.06
N ALA A 14 -21.85 17.31 19.21
CA ALA A 14 -22.95 17.47 18.28
C ALA A 14 -24.26 17.77 19.04
N GLY A 15 -24.94 18.87 18.68
CA GLY A 15 -26.13 19.37 19.38
C GLY A 15 -25.85 20.35 20.53
N GLU A 16 -24.60 20.57 20.92
CA GLU A 16 -24.19 21.46 22.02
C GLU A 16 -23.32 22.64 21.55
N GLU A 17 -23.69 23.28 20.44
CA GLU A 17 -22.88 24.35 19.81
C GLU A 17 -22.68 25.59 20.70
N SER A 18 -23.52 25.79 21.71
CA SER A 18 -23.37 26.86 22.70
C SER A 18 -22.26 26.62 23.72
N ILE A 19 -21.76 25.37 23.84
CA ILE A 19 -20.75 24.98 24.84
C ILE A 19 -19.44 24.65 24.12
N LYS A 20 -18.75 25.70 23.67
CA LYS A 20 -17.45 25.57 22.99
C LYS A 20 -16.32 25.50 24.00
N GLN A 21 -15.35 24.63 23.72
CA GLN A 21 -14.15 24.47 24.52
C GLN A 21 -12.91 24.63 23.65
N PHE A 22 -11.88 25.22 24.21
CA PHE A 22 -10.59 25.31 23.52
C PHE A 22 -10.02 23.92 23.24
N ALA A 23 -9.37 23.77 22.09
CA ALA A 23 -8.69 22.54 21.73
C ALA A 23 -7.39 22.77 20.95
N VAL A 24 -6.48 21.82 21.13
CA VAL A 24 -5.23 21.70 20.39
C VAL A 24 -5.27 20.41 19.58
N LEU A 25 -5.14 20.54 18.26
CA LEU A 25 -4.99 19.42 17.34
C LEU A 25 -3.51 19.21 17.02
N SER A 26 -3.06 17.97 17.15
CA SER A 26 -1.66 17.58 16.91
C SER A 26 -1.57 16.15 16.36
N TYR A 27 -0.38 15.76 15.93
CA TYR A 27 -0.11 14.42 15.42
C TYR A 27 0.94 13.70 16.27
N LYS A 28 0.74 12.41 16.49
CA LYS A 28 1.74 11.50 17.07
C LYS A 28 1.71 10.20 16.28
N ASP A 29 2.83 9.84 15.64
CA ASP A 29 2.94 8.62 14.82
C ASP A 29 1.82 8.50 13.75
N ASP A 30 1.51 9.61 13.08
CA ASP A 30 0.39 9.80 12.13
C ASP A 30 -1.03 9.69 12.74
N ASP A 31 -1.18 9.33 14.02
CA ASP A 31 -2.46 9.41 14.71
C ASP A 31 -2.78 10.88 15.03
N LEU A 32 -4.00 11.31 14.68
CA LEU A 32 -4.52 12.62 15.03
C LEU A 32 -4.94 12.60 16.49
N LEU A 33 -4.52 13.62 17.25
CA LEU A 33 -4.83 13.80 18.66
C LEU A 33 -5.49 15.15 18.87
N LEU A 34 -6.59 15.14 19.60
CA LEU A 34 -7.37 16.31 19.98
C LEU A 34 -7.34 16.46 21.50
N GLU A 35 -6.54 17.40 21.98
CA GLU A 35 -6.42 17.75 23.40
C GLU A 35 -7.38 18.89 23.74
N THR A 36 -8.28 18.69 24.70
CA THR A 36 -9.33 19.67 25.04
C THR A 36 -9.86 19.44 26.46
N ASN A 37 -10.53 20.46 27.00
CA ASN A 37 -11.31 20.34 28.23
C ASN A 37 -12.77 19.95 27.99
N LEU A 38 -13.14 19.61 26.74
CA LEU A 38 -14.46 19.09 26.41
C LEU A 38 -14.69 17.71 27.04
N CYS A 39 -15.54 17.66 28.06
CA CYS A 39 -15.81 16.48 28.85
C CYS A 39 -17.31 16.18 28.86
N ALA A 40 -17.69 14.98 28.43
CA ALA A 40 -19.08 14.56 28.52
C ALA A 40 -19.46 14.25 29.96
N PRO A 41 -20.71 14.56 30.37
CA PRO A 41 -21.19 14.31 31.73
C PRO A 41 -21.30 12.82 32.06
N SER A 42 -21.44 11.96 31.05
CA SER A 42 -21.47 10.51 31.21
C SER A 42 -20.11 9.86 30.98
N THR A 43 -19.78 8.84 31.78
CA THR A 43 -18.59 8.00 31.57
C THR A 43 -18.72 7.21 30.28
N VAL A 44 -18.01 7.63 29.24
CA VAL A 44 -17.94 6.92 27.96
C VAL A 44 -16.48 6.65 27.61
N TYR A 45 -16.24 5.56 26.87
CA TYR A 45 -14.89 5.22 26.39
C TYR A 45 -14.56 5.89 25.05
N LYS A 46 -15.59 6.41 24.36
CA LYS A 46 -15.49 7.10 23.07
C LYS A 46 -16.66 8.05 22.87
N GLN A 47 -16.46 9.06 22.03
CA GLN A 47 -17.50 9.96 21.56
C GLN A 47 -17.79 9.66 20.10
N PRO A 48 -19.07 9.56 19.69
CA PRO A 48 -19.41 9.26 18.30
C PRO A 48 -18.96 10.37 17.36
N GLN A 49 -19.11 11.64 17.79
CA GLN A 49 -18.82 12.81 16.97
C GLN A 49 -18.41 14.00 17.84
N ILE A 50 -17.38 14.71 17.39
CA ILE A 50 -16.96 16.00 17.94
C ILE A 50 -16.82 16.97 16.77
N LEU A 51 -17.35 18.19 16.92
CA LEU A 51 -17.26 19.26 15.93
C LEU A 51 -16.20 20.26 16.39
N GLY A 52 -15.42 20.82 15.46
CA GLY A 52 -14.54 21.93 15.80
C GLY A 52 -14.15 22.86 14.66
N VAL A 53 -13.75 24.07 15.02
CA VAL A 53 -13.25 25.11 14.11
C VAL A 53 -11.81 25.42 14.47
N PHE A 54 -10.92 25.29 13.50
CA PHE A 54 -9.47 25.46 13.70
C PHE A 54 -8.90 26.54 12.79
N THR A 55 -8.04 27.36 13.37
CA THR A 55 -7.34 28.42 12.64
C THR A 55 -6.49 27.80 11.51
N GLY A 56 -6.74 28.23 10.27
CA GLY A 56 -6.03 27.75 9.09
C GLY A 56 -6.47 26.40 8.53
N LEU A 57 -7.40 25.69 9.19
CA LEU A 57 -8.00 24.44 8.70
C LEU A 57 -9.50 24.53 8.43
N GLY A 58 -10.19 25.53 9.00
CA GLY A 58 -11.64 25.69 8.85
C GLY A 58 -12.42 24.74 9.75
N TYR A 59 -13.51 24.18 9.24
CA TYR A 59 -14.39 23.27 9.99
C TYR A 59 -13.88 21.83 9.90
N ILE A 60 -13.74 21.19 11.05
CA ILE A 60 -13.35 19.78 11.18
C ILE A 60 -14.45 19.02 11.92
N THR A 61 -14.82 17.87 11.38
CA THR A 61 -15.75 16.92 12.02
C THR A 61 -14.98 15.66 12.36
N PHE A 62 -14.87 15.34 13.65
CA PHE A 62 -14.17 14.17 14.16
C PHE A 62 -15.16 13.05 14.44
N ILE A 63 -14.87 11.84 13.99
CA ILE A 63 -15.76 10.67 14.10
C ILE A 63 -15.07 9.55 14.87
N ASP A 64 -15.86 8.88 15.73
CA ASP A 64 -15.46 7.74 16.56
C ASP A 64 -14.21 8.08 17.41
N CYS A 65 -14.34 9.15 18.19
CA CYS A 65 -13.29 9.76 19.01
C CYS A 65 -13.04 8.95 20.29
N ARG A 66 -12.06 8.06 20.27
CA ARG A 66 -11.65 7.28 21.46
C ARG A 66 -10.94 8.18 22.47
N ILE A 67 -11.28 8.05 23.74
CA ILE A 67 -10.54 8.74 24.81
C ILE A 67 -9.25 7.95 25.08
N GLN A 68 -8.09 8.57 24.84
CA GLN A 68 -6.78 7.99 25.12
C GLN A 68 -6.27 8.34 26.52
N LEU A 69 -6.51 9.56 26.94
CA LEU A 69 -6.12 10.08 28.24
C LEU A 69 -7.26 10.90 28.81
N SER A 70 -7.49 10.75 30.12
CA SER A 70 -8.36 11.61 30.90
C SER A 70 -7.63 11.92 32.19
N SER A 71 -7.41 13.21 32.47
CA SER A 71 -6.80 13.67 33.71
C SER A 71 -7.80 14.51 34.50
N SER A 72 -7.95 14.20 35.79
CA SER A 72 -8.74 14.97 36.74
C SER A 72 -7.86 15.94 37.54
N GLY A 73 -8.33 17.17 37.73
CA GLY A 73 -7.63 18.26 38.41
C GLY A 73 -8.52 19.50 38.52
N MET A 74 -7.96 20.68 38.82
CA MET A 74 -8.72 21.95 38.77
C MET A 74 -9.29 22.26 37.38
N VAL A 75 -8.63 21.72 36.34
CA VAL A 75 -9.10 21.70 34.96
C VAL A 75 -9.08 20.24 34.50
N GLU A 76 -10.22 19.72 34.04
CA GLU A 76 -10.29 18.40 33.44
C GLU A 76 -9.78 18.49 31.99
N THR A 77 -8.86 17.61 31.62
CA THR A 77 -8.27 17.57 30.28
C THR A 77 -8.40 16.16 29.71
N ARG A 78 -8.82 16.08 28.44
CA ARG A 78 -9.00 14.85 27.70
C ARG A 78 -8.24 14.90 26.38
N ILE A 79 -7.67 13.77 26.01
CA ILE A 79 -7.08 13.55 24.69
C ILE A 79 -7.95 12.56 23.94
N TYR A 80 -8.61 13.06 22.89
CA TYR A 80 -9.39 12.24 21.96
C TYR A 80 -8.53 11.84 20.76
N SER A 81 -8.71 10.61 20.30
CA SER A 81 -8.11 10.08 19.08
C SER A 81 -9.23 9.64 18.14
N PRO A 82 -9.58 10.47 17.15
CA PRO A 82 -10.61 10.14 16.16
C PRO A 82 -10.14 9.06 15.20
N LYS A 83 -11.10 8.26 14.75
CA LYS A 83 -10.88 7.25 13.71
C LYS A 83 -10.82 7.88 12.32
N TYR A 84 -11.70 8.84 12.06
CA TYR A 84 -11.76 9.62 10.82
C TYR A 84 -11.99 11.10 11.13
N SER A 85 -11.54 11.98 10.26
CA SER A 85 -11.77 13.42 10.36
C SER A 85 -12.11 14.01 9.00
N PHE A 86 -13.23 14.72 8.91
CA PHE A 86 -13.64 15.42 7.71
C PHE A 86 -13.27 16.89 7.82
N VAL A 87 -12.69 17.46 6.76
CA VAL A 87 -12.30 18.87 6.68
C VAL A 87 -13.08 19.51 5.54
N GLY A 88 -13.73 20.63 5.82
CA GLY A 88 -14.56 21.33 4.83
C GLY A 88 -14.91 22.76 5.22
N ALA A 89 -15.72 23.39 4.37
CA ALA A 89 -16.24 24.74 4.60
C ALA A 89 -17.36 24.79 5.65
N ASN A 90 -17.98 23.65 5.96
CA ASN A 90 -19.05 23.49 6.96
C ASN A 90 -18.86 22.15 7.70
N HIS A 91 -19.54 21.99 8.85
CA HIS A 91 -19.58 20.72 9.58
C HIS A 91 -20.38 19.64 8.85
N PHE A 92 -19.96 18.40 9.02
CA PHE A 92 -20.66 17.22 8.50
C PHE A 92 -21.61 16.70 9.56
N VAL A 93 -22.91 16.93 9.36
CA VAL A 93 -23.93 16.53 10.35
C VAL A 93 -24.19 15.02 10.29
N ASP A 94 -24.07 14.39 9.11
CA ASP A 94 -24.22 12.92 8.94
C ASP A 94 -23.00 12.30 8.24
N ALA A 95 -21.87 12.32 8.93
CA ALA A 95 -20.61 11.77 8.45
C ALA A 95 -20.64 10.23 8.30
N VAL A 96 -21.56 9.55 8.99
CA VAL A 96 -21.64 8.07 9.01
C VAL A 96 -22.39 7.54 7.79
N ASN A 97 -23.47 8.21 7.37
CA ASN A 97 -24.21 7.83 6.17
C ASN A 97 -23.78 8.62 4.93
N THR A 98 -22.66 9.34 4.99
CA THR A 98 -22.13 10.07 3.82
C THR A 98 -21.86 9.09 2.69
N LYS A 99 -22.62 9.26 1.60
CA LYS A 99 -22.43 8.55 0.34
C LYS A 99 -21.66 9.43 -0.64
N ILE A 100 -20.78 8.81 -1.40
CA ILE A 100 -19.92 9.48 -2.38
C ILE A 100 -19.91 8.65 -3.67
N SER A 101 -19.99 9.33 -4.81
CA SER A 101 -19.78 8.71 -6.12
C SER A 101 -18.37 8.97 -6.64
N GLU A 102 -17.77 10.11 -6.29
CA GLU A 102 -16.49 10.57 -6.82
C GLU A 102 -15.50 10.87 -5.69
N PHE A 103 -14.30 10.30 -5.78
CA PHE A 103 -13.20 10.59 -4.85
C PHE A 103 -11.84 10.54 -5.51
N SER A 104 -10.93 11.39 -5.03
CA SER A 104 -9.58 11.55 -5.56
C SER A 104 -8.54 11.37 -4.46
N VAL A 105 -7.46 10.66 -4.79
CA VAL A 105 -6.35 10.40 -3.89
C VAL A 105 -5.02 10.83 -4.49
N ILE A 106 -4.20 11.47 -3.67
CA ILE A 106 -2.85 11.91 -3.99
C ILE A 106 -1.89 11.33 -2.95
N ASN A 107 -0.78 10.75 -3.42
CA ASN A 107 0.31 10.27 -2.58
C ASN A 107 1.65 10.32 -3.33
N ASP A 108 2.76 10.31 -2.59
CA ASP A 108 4.11 10.41 -3.17
C ASP A 108 4.45 9.25 -4.11
N ALA A 109 4.01 8.02 -3.82
CA ALA A 109 4.26 6.86 -4.66
C ALA A 109 3.54 6.96 -6.02
N ILE A 110 2.33 7.50 -6.07
CA ILE A 110 1.60 7.80 -7.30
C ILE A 110 2.38 8.84 -8.10
N VAL A 111 2.78 9.94 -7.45
CA VAL A 111 3.58 11.00 -8.08
C VAL A 111 4.85 10.42 -8.69
N GLU A 112 5.60 9.61 -7.96
CA GLU A 112 6.82 8.95 -8.45
C GLU A 112 6.54 7.97 -9.60
N TRP A 113 5.45 7.21 -9.54
CA TRP A 113 5.11 6.20 -10.53
C TRP A 113 4.72 6.80 -11.89
N VAL A 114 3.95 7.89 -11.87
CA VAL A 114 3.55 8.63 -13.08
C VAL A 114 4.55 9.71 -13.49
N ASN A 115 5.65 9.86 -12.73
CA ASN A 115 6.61 10.94 -12.93
C ASN A 115 7.29 10.86 -14.29
N HIS A 116 7.39 12.03 -14.95
CA HIS A 116 8.16 12.22 -16.15
C HIS A 116 9.17 13.35 -15.93
N TYR A 117 10.41 13.11 -16.35
CA TYR A 117 11.44 14.14 -16.29
C TYR A 117 11.10 15.27 -17.25
N THR A 118 10.99 16.48 -16.71
CA THR A 118 10.98 17.69 -17.52
C THR A 118 12.40 18.00 -17.96
N TRP A 119 12.62 18.21 -19.25
CA TRP A 119 13.93 18.57 -19.79
C TRP A 119 13.81 19.72 -20.77
N TYR A 120 14.83 20.56 -20.83
CA TYR A 120 14.85 21.70 -21.73
C TYR A 120 15.48 21.28 -23.05
N ASP A 121 14.71 21.40 -24.13
CA ASP A 121 15.21 21.21 -25.47
C ASP A 121 15.89 22.49 -25.96
N HIS A 122 17.21 22.42 -26.12
CA HIS A 122 18.03 23.52 -26.62
C HIS A 122 17.91 23.74 -28.13
N LEU A 123 17.32 22.80 -28.88
CA LEU A 123 17.10 22.95 -30.32
C LEU A 123 15.80 23.73 -30.60
N ASP A 124 14.76 23.41 -29.82
CA ASP A 124 13.44 24.03 -29.96
C ASP A 124 13.20 25.18 -28.95
N ASP A 125 14.20 25.50 -28.11
CA ASP A 125 14.17 26.48 -27.01
C ASP A 125 12.95 26.33 -26.08
N LYS A 126 12.53 25.08 -25.82
CA LYS A 126 11.30 24.78 -25.08
C LYS A 126 11.54 23.78 -23.96
N LEU A 127 10.87 24.01 -22.84
CA LEU A 127 10.75 22.99 -21.81
C LEU A 127 9.80 21.90 -22.28
N LEU A 128 10.33 20.70 -22.49
CA LEU A 128 9.54 19.51 -22.77
C LEU A 128 9.10 18.88 -21.47
N TYR A 129 7.80 18.63 -21.40
CA TYR A 129 7.15 18.00 -20.29
C TYR A 129 5.98 17.16 -20.77
N GLU A 130 5.55 16.23 -19.93
CA GLU A 130 4.36 15.44 -20.18
C GLU A 130 3.25 15.85 -19.22
N LYS A 131 2.03 15.79 -19.73
CA LYS A 131 0.79 15.84 -18.97
C LYS A 131 -0.15 14.86 -19.64
N PHE A 132 -0.84 14.07 -18.86
CA PHE A 132 -1.81 13.12 -19.39
C PHE A 132 -2.92 12.87 -18.38
N GLU A 133 -4.02 12.38 -18.91
CA GLU A 133 -5.17 11.92 -18.17
C GLU A 133 -5.67 10.66 -18.87
N ASP A 134 -5.46 9.51 -18.25
CA ASP A 134 -5.81 8.22 -18.81
C ASP A 134 -6.98 7.62 -18.02
N LEU A 135 -8.04 7.27 -18.74
CA LEU A 135 -9.28 6.69 -18.21
C LEU A 135 -9.29 5.17 -18.39
N TYR A 136 -9.65 4.45 -17.33
CA TYR A 136 -9.85 3.01 -17.30
C TYR A 136 -11.27 2.72 -16.81
N LEU A 137 -11.99 1.89 -17.55
CA LEU A 137 -13.38 1.53 -17.27
C LEU A 137 -13.46 0.08 -16.81
N ILE A 138 -14.20 -0.15 -15.73
CA ILE A 138 -14.53 -1.47 -15.20
C ILE A 138 -16.06 -1.54 -15.14
N ASP A 139 -16.65 -1.74 -16.32
CA ASP A 139 -18.10 -1.60 -16.56
C ASP A 139 -18.95 -2.52 -15.69
N ASP A 140 -18.49 -3.75 -15.44
CA ASP A 140 -19.21 -4.77 -14.64
C ASP A 140 -19.53 -4.32 -13.21
N ILE A 141 -18.79 -3.35 -12.66
CA ILE A 141 -19.02 -2.79 -11.32
C ILE A 141 -19.23 -1.27 -11.36
N GLY A 142 -19.45 -0.69 -12.54
CA GLY A 142 -19.66 0.75 -12.73
C GLY A 142 -18.55 1.60 -12.11
N LEU A 143 -17.27 1.19 -12.27
CA LEU A 143 -16.12 1.88 -11.69
C LEU A 143 -15.24 2.47 -12.80
N GLU A 144 -15.07 3.79 -12.76
CA GLU A 144 -14.13 4.54 -13.59
C GLU A 144 -12.91 4.92 -12.75
N ILE A 145 -11.72 4.72 -13.30
CA ILE A 145 -10.45 5.09 -12.68
C ILE A 145 -9.69 5.99 -13.65
N THR A 146 -9.46 7.23 -13.26
CA THR A 146 -8.70 8.20 -14.04
C THR A 146 -7.35 8.44 -13.36
N ILE A 147 -6.26 8.21 -14.10
CA ILE A 147 -4.90 8.43 -13.63
C ILE A 147 -4.35 9.66 -14.36
N SER A 148 -3.95 10.66 -13.58
CA SER A 148 -3.51 11.94 -14.13
C SER A 148 -2.10 12.28 -13.69
N HIS A 149 -1.33 12.86 -14.61
CA HIS A 149 -0.08 13.53 -14.32
C HIS A 149 -0.16 14.99 -14.77
N TYR A 150 0.23 15.89 -13.88
CA TYR A 150 0.25 17.32 -14.15
C TYR A 150 1.43 18.02 -13.47
N LEU A 151 1.72 19.23 -13.94
CA LEU A 151 2.78 20.09 -13.43
C LEU A 151 2.19 21.36 -12.85
N ASN A 152 2.67 21.74 -11.66
CA ASN A 152 2.50 23.09 -11.15
C ASN A 152 3.78 23.89 -11.34
N PHE A 153 3.60 25.11 -11.86
CA PHE A 153 4.65 26.09 -12.04
C PHE A 153 4.47 27.19 -11.00
N HIS A 154 5.51 27.47 -10.24
CA HIS A 154 5.53 28.61 -9.33
C HIS A 154 6.79 29.43 -9.58
N SER A 155 6.61 30.68 -10.00
CA SER A 155 7.73 31.59 -10.25
C SER A 155 7.92 32.51 -9.05
N LYS A 156 9.18 32.66 -8.63
CA LYS A 156 9.63 33.84 -7.88
C LYS A 156 10.52 34.70 -8.79
N ARG A 157 10.95 35.88 -8.34
CA ARG A 157 11.74 36.83 -9.13
C ARG A 157 13.03 36.24 -9.73
N THR A 158 13.64 35.26 -9.08
CA THR A 158 14.96 34.70 -9.45
C THR A 158 14.93 33.21 -9.81
N GLU A 159 13.78 32.56 -9.67
CA GLU A 159 13.68 31.09 -9.74
C GLU A 159 12.31 30.65 -10.25
N LEU A 160 12.31 29.63 -11.10
CA LEU A 160 11.12 28.90 -11.52
C LEU A 160 11.11 27.55 -10.81
N HIS A 161 10.12 27.32 -9.96
CA HIS A 161 9.86 26.03 -9.32
C HIS A 161 8.87 25.24 -10.16
N ILE A 162 9.29 24.05 -10.59
CA ILE A 162 8.46 23.10 -11.32
C ILE A 162 8.28 21.89 -10.43
N LYS A 163 7.03 21.53 -10.15
CA LYS A 163 6.71 20.39 -9.28
C LYS A 163 5.76 19.44 -9.97
N ASN A 164 6.14 18.16 -9.98
CA ASN A 164 5.35 17.06 -10.51
C ASN A 164 4.23 16.69 -9.53
N TYR A 165 3.07 16.40 -10.08
CA TYR A 165 1.92 15.89 -9.36
C TYR A 165 1.32 14.70 -10.10
N GLY A 166 0.81 13.76 -9.31
CA GLY A 166 0.06 12.61 -9.76
C GLY A 166 -1.18 12.46 -8.89
N SER A 167 -2.31 12.16 -9.51
CA SER A 167 -3.57 11.94 -8.83
C SER A 167 -4.33 10.80 -9.46
N ILE A 168 -5.13 10.13 -8.64
CA ILE A 168 -6.07 9.13 -9.12
C ILE A 168 -7.46 9.57 -8.70
N LEU A 169 -8.37 9.62 -9.66
CA LEU A 169 -9.78 9.88 -9.46
C LEU A 169 -10.54 8.57 -9.67
N PHE A 170 -11.43 8.25 -8.75
CA PHE A 170 -12.33 7.13 -8.82
C PHE A 170 -13.75 7.68 -8.92
N LYS A 171 -14.54 7.13 -9.83
CA LYS A 171 -15.95 7.44 -9.97
C LYS A 171 -16.76 6.16 -10.05
N LYS A 172 -17.81 6.10 -9.24
CA LYS A 172 -18.75 4.99 -9.14
C LYS A 172 -20.12 5.42 -9.61
N ASP A 173 -20.78 4.58 -10.40
CA ASP A 173 -22.16 4.79 -10.83
C ASP A 173 -23.12 4.82 -9.64
N GLU A 174 -22.95 3.86 -8.72
CA GLU A 174 -23.71 3.79 -7.47
C GLU A 174 -22.92 4.43 -6.31
N PRO A 175 -23.52 5.38 -5.57
CA PRO A 175 -22.83 6.00 -4.43
C PRO A 175 -22.46 5.00 -3.33
N VAL A 176 -21.18 5.01 -2.95
CA VAL A 176 -20.60 4.15 -1.92
C VAL A 176 -20.39 4.91 -0.62
N ASP A 177 -20.24 4.21 0.50
CA ASP A 177 -19.81 4.87 1.74
C ASP A 177 -18.29 5.12 1.77
N ILE A 178 -17.84 5.90 2.76
CA ILE A 178 -16.42 6.25 2.91
C ILE A 178 -15.54 5.01 3.14
N LEU A 179 -16.03 3.98 3.83
CA LEU A 179 -15.24 2.77 4.10
C LEU A 179 -15.05 1.93 2.85
N GLU A 180 -16.09 1.84 2.02
CA GLU A 180 -16.04 1.20 0.73
C GLU A 180 -15.13 1.96 -0.24
N ALA A 181 -15.18 3.29 -0.28
CA ALA A 181 -14.24 4.10 -1.06
C ALA A 181 -12.78 3.90 -0.64
N ILE A 182 -12.52 3.83 0.69
CA ILE A 182 -11.21 3.47 1.22
C ILE A 182 -10.81 2.07 0.76
N SER A 183 -11.71 1.09 0.80
CA SER A 183 -11.44 -0.28 0.34
C SER A 183 -11.08 -0.33 -1.15
N ILE A 184 -11.78 0.41 -2.01
CA ILE A 184 -11.48 0.52 -3.44
C ILE A 184 -10.05 1.04 -3.65
N TYR A 185 -9.67 2.08 -2.90
CA TYR A 185 -8.33 2.65 -2.95
C TYR A 185 -7.26 1.71 -2.36
N ASP A 186 -7.54 1.03 -1.25
CA ASP A 186 -6.64 0.03 -0.66
C ASP A 186 -6.31 -1.08 -1.68
N GLN A 187 -7.29 -1.50 -2.49
CA GLN A 187 -7.05 -2.46 -3.58
C GLN A 187 -6.16 -1.86 -4.67
N PHE A 188 -6.38 -0.60 -5.05
CA PHE A 188 -5.49 0.08 -5.99
C PHE A 188 -4.05 0.15 -5.48
N GLN A 189 -3.84 0.42 -4.18
CA GLN A 189 -2.50 0.48 -3.60
C GLN A 189 -1.75 -0.85 -3.70
N LYS A 190 -2.45 -1.98 -3.67
CA LYS A 190 -1.84 -3.31 -3.90
C LYS A 190 -1.37 -3.47 -5.35
N ILE A 191 -2.09 -2.89 -6.31
CA ILE A 191 -1.66 -2.83 -7.71
C ILE A 191 -0.40 -1.98 -7.84
N LEU A 192 -0.38 -0.81 -7.19
CA LEU A 192 0.78 0.06 -7.17
C LEU A 192 2.00 -0.66 -6.55
N GLN A 193 1.80 -1.38 -5.45
CA GLN A 193 2.84 -2.19 -4.83
C GLN A 193 3.30 -3.34 -5.74
N LEU A 194 2.39 -3.98 -6.49
CA LEU A 194 2.71 -5.05 -7.43
C LEU A 194 3.56 -4.55 -8.61
N LEU A 195 3.20 -3.40 -9.21
CA LEU A 195 3.79 -2.91 -10.46
C LEU A 195 4.96 -1.95 -10.26
N PHE A 196 4.89 -1.09 -9.25
CA PHE A 196 5.88 -0.06 -8.96
C PHE A 196 6.75 -0.39 -7.73
N GLY A 197 6.34 -1.36 -6.93
CA GLY A 197 7.13 -1.86 -5.80
C GLY A 197 7.09 -0.93 -4.59
N ARG A 198 6.31 0.16 -4.66
CA ARG A 198 6.17 1.13 -3.59
C ARG A 198 4.70 1.48 -3.42
N SER A 199 4.35 1.75 -2.18
CA SER A 199 3.07 2.31 -1.79
C SER A 199 3.33 3.34 -0.69
N ALA A 200 2.52 4.39 -0.65
CA ALA A 200 2.62 5.44 0.33
C ALA A 200 1.24 5.69 0.94
N LYS A 201 1.25 6.17 2.20
CA LYS A 201 0.05 6.75 2.79
C LYS A 201 -0.37 7.94 1.93
N PHE A 202 -1.68 8.15 1.80
CA PHE A 202 -2.18 9.30 1.07
C PHE A 202 -1.74 10.61 1.74
N GLU A 203 -1.35 11.58 0.92
CA GLU A 203 -1.17 12.96 1.34
C GLU A 203 -2.53 13.64 1.45
N ARG A 204 -3.42 13.35 0.49
CA ARG A 204 -4.76 13.93 0.41
C ARG A 204 -5.74 12.91 -0.13
N PHE A 205 -6.83 12.69 0.61
CA PHE A 205 -8.03 11.99 0.14
C PHE A 205 -9.15 13.02 0.09
N SER A 206 -9.67 13.28 -1.11
CA SER A 206 -10.76 14.21 -1.33
C SER A 206 -11.95 13.50 -1.95
N PHE A 207 -13.16 13.96 -1.68
CA PHE A 207 -14.37 13.44 -2.32
C PHE A 207 -15.30 14.59 -2.69
N LYS A 208 -16.14 14.36 -3.69
CA LYS A 208 -17.17 15.32 -4.10
C LYS A 208 -18.44 15.07 -3.29
N CYS A 209 -18.89 16.09 -2.57
CA CYS A 209 -20.14 15.99 -1.81
C CYS A 209 -21.33 15.88 -2.76
N LEU A 210 -22.22 14.90 -2.55
CA LEU A 210 -23.43 14.77 -3.37
C LEU A 210 -24.42 15.91 -3.19
N SER A 211 -24.46 16.53 -2.00
CA SER A 211 -25.45 17.55 -1.67
C SER A 211 -25.06 18.96 -2.11
N CYS A 212 -23.78 19.31 -2.03
CA CYS A 212 -23.29 20.65 -2.37
C CYS A 212 -22.31 20.69 -3.54
N GLU A 213 -21.95 19.54 -4.12
CA GLU A 213 -21.00 19.39 -5.25
C GLU A 213 -19.57 19.90 -5.00
N GLU A 214 -19.29 20.39 -3.79
CA GLU A 214 -17.97 20.86 -3.39
C GLU A 214 -17.03 19.70 -3.04
N TRP A 215 -15.74 19.91 -3.32
CA TRP A 215 -14.68 18.98 -2.94
C TRP A 215 -14.32 19.14 -1.47
N GLN A 216 -14.34 18.03 -0.75
CA GLN A 216 -14.09 17.96 0.68
C GLN A 216 -13.00 16.94 0.97
N GLN A 217 -12.39 17.00 2.16
CA GLN A 217 -11.27 16.13 2.51
C GLN A 217 -11.60 15.21 3.67
N VAL A 218 -11.09 13.98 3.61
CA VAL A 218 -11.12 13.04 4.73
C VAL A 218 -9.69 12.68 5.13
N TYR A 219 -9.46 12.57 6.43
CA TYR A 219 -8.22 12.10 7.00
C TYR A 219 -8.48 10.88 7.88
N TYR A 220 -7.62 9.87 7.74
CA TYR A 220 -7.51 8.73 8.64
C TYR A 220 -6.05 8.27 8.68
N ASN A 221 -5.65 7.68 9.80
CA ASN A 221 -4.34 7.02 9.84
C ASN A 221 -4.47 5.62 9.24
N ASP A 222 -3.98 5.46 8.01
CA ASP A 222 -3.81 4.15 7.42
C ASP A 222 -2.69 3.39 8.14
N LYS A 223 -3.07 2.53 9.08
CA LYS A 223 -2.14 1.70 9.86
C LYS A 223 -1.65 0.48 9.08
N ARG A 224 -2.27 0.15 7.94
CA ARG A 224 -1.87 -1.00 7.13
C ARG A 224 -0.56 -0.71 6.42
N LEU A 225 -0.39 0.49 5.87
CA LEU A 225 0.81 0.87 5.13
C LEU A 225 1.87 1.50 6.02
N THR A 226 2.65 0.67 6.71
CA THR A 226 3.91 1.14 7.29
C THR A 226 4.97 1.18 6.21
N LYS A 227 5.38 2.40 5.82
CA LYS A 227 6.55 2.78 4.98
C LYS A 227 7.30 1.57 4.40
N SER A 228 6.70 0.90 3.41
CA SER A 228 7.33 -0.26 2.79
C SER A 228 8.47 0.26 1.92
N THR A 229 9.70 0.08 2.38
CA THR A 229 10.91 0.48 1.65
C THR A 229 11.39 -0.60 0.69
N ASN A 230 10.81 -1.81 0.74
CA ASN A 230 11.20 -2.93 -0.11
C ASN A 230 10.51 -2.83 -1.47
N ALA A 231 11.28 -2.36 -2.45
CA ALA A 231 10.88 -2.38 -3.85
C ALA A 231 10.68 -3.83 -4.31
N PHE A 232 9.43 -4.22 -4.57
CA PHE A 232 9.12 -5.51 -5.17
C PHE A 232 9.57 -5.55 -6.64
N VAL A 233 8.88 -4.83 -7.53
CA VAL A 233 9.28 -4.60 -8.92
C VAL A 233 9.24 -3.10 -9.17
N HIS A 234 10.20 -2.53 -9.89
CA HIS A 234 10.15 -1.09 -10.22
C HIS A 234 9.82 -0.86 -11.70
N THR A 235 8.57 -0.48 -11.98
CA THR A 235 8.08 -0.21 -13.33
C THR A 235 7.39 1.15 -13.43
N ASN A 236 7.82 1.98 -14.38
CA ASN A 236 7.20 3.28 -14.64
C ASN A 236 5.83 3.14 -15.31
N TYR A 237 4.93 4.09 -15.08
CA TYR A 237 3.56 4.09 -15.60
C TYR A 237 3.47 3.80 -17.11
N LYS A 238 4.31 4.46 -17.94
CA LYS A 238 4.33 4.25 -19.39
C LYS A 238 4.49 2.80 -19.83
N LYS A 239 5.25 2.00 -19.08
CA LYS A 239 5.53 0.61 -19.44
C LYS A 239 4.38 -0.33 -19.10
N VAL A 240 3.57 0.03 -18.10
CA VAL A 240 2.43 -0.76 -17.66
C VAL A 240 1.10 -0.28 -18.25
N LYS A 241 1.05 0.95 -18.78
CA LYS A 241 -0.16 1.59 -19.34
C LYS A 241 -0.99 0.67 -20.24
N PHE A 242 -0.35 -0.04 -21.16
CA PHE A 242 -1.05 -0.93 -22.11
C PHE A 242 -1.67 -2.17 -21.45
N ASP A 243 -1.06 -2.68 -20.37
CA ASP A 243 -1.54 -3.86 -19.65
C ASP A 243 -2.44 -3.49 -18.46
N LEU A 244 -2.42 -2.22 -18.04
CA LEU A 244 -3.05 -1.77 -16.80
C LEU A 244 -4.55 -2.02 -16.80
N ASN A 245 -5.23 -1.86 -17.94
CA ASN A 245 -6.67 -2.16 -18.02
C ASN A 245 -6.99 -3.62 -17.67
N LYS A 246 -6.18 -4.58 -18.18
CA LYS A 246 -6.36 -6.01 -17.86
C LYS A 246 -6.15 -6.28 -16.37
N ILE A 247 -5.13 -5.65 -15.79
CA ILE A 247 -4.77 -5.81 -14.38
C ILE A 247 -5.86 -5.21 -13.47
N LEU A 248 -6.35 -4.01 -13.79
CA LEU A 248 -7.43 -3.37 -13.05
C LEU A 248 -8.70 -4.23 -13.08
N ASN A 249 -9.12 -4.68 -14.27
CA ASN A 249 -10.27 -5.58 -14.40
C ASN A 249 -10.09 -6.85 -13.55
N ALA A 250 -8.93 -7.50 -13.58
CA ALA A 250 -8.68 -8.69 -12.77
C ALA A 250 -8.75 -8.42 -11.27
N VAL A 251 -8.19 -7.31 -10.79
CA VAL A 251 -8.14 -6.98 -9.35
C VAL A 251 -9.53 -6.69 -8.79
N TYR A 252 -10.39 -6.05 -9.57
CA TYR A 252 -11.72 -5.64 -9.12
C TYR A 252 -12.83 -6.66 -9.45
N LEU A 253 -12.64 -7.55 -10.43
CA LEU A 253 -13.67 -8.51 -10.87
C LEU A 253 -13.34 -9.97 -10.58
N ASN A 254 -12.06 -10.34 -10.47
CA ASN A 254 -11.65 -11.75 -10.27
C ASN A 254 -11.28 -12.00 -8.80
N ASN A 255 -12.22 -12.57 -8.04
CA ASN A 255 -12.04 -12.94 -6.64
C ASN A 255 -10.81 -13.83 -6.38
N SER A 256 -10.48 -14.74 -7.31
CA SER A 256 -9.30 -15.62 -7.19
C SER A 256 -8.00 -14.83 -7.35
N PHE A 257 -7.97 -13.89 -8.30
CA PHE A 257 -6.83 -12.99 -8.48
C PHE A 257 -6.66 -12.08 -7.27
N GLN A 258 -7.74 -11.43 -6.84
CA GLN A 258 -7.76 -10.55 -5.67
C GLN A 258 -7.28 -11.28 -4.41
N PHE A 259 -7.77 -12.49 -4.16
CA PHE A 259 -7.34 -13.29 -3.01
C PHE A 259 -5.83 -13.60 -3.03
N CYS A 260 -5.29 -13.99 -4.19
CA CYS A 260 -3.85 -14.24 -4.34
C CYS A 260 -3.02 -12.96 -4.18
N LEU A 261 -3.48 -11.84 -4.73
CA LEU A 261 -2.83 -10.54 -4.57
C LEU A 261 -2.82 -10.12 -3.10
N ASP A 262 -3.94 -10.23 -2.42
CA ASP A 262 -4.08 -9.88 -0.99
C ASP A 262 -3.09 -10.68 -0.15
N LYS A 263 -2.98 -11.99 -0.41
CA LYS A 263 -2.04 -12.88 0.25
C LYS A 263 -0.58 -12.51 -0.03
N LEU A 264 -0.25 -12.22 -1.29
CA LEU A 264 1.10 -11.77 -1.66
C LEU A 264 1.47 -10.46 -0.93
N MET A 265 0.53 -9.53 -0.83
CA MET A 265 0.76 -8.21 -0.24
C MET A 265 0.95 -8.22 1.28
N GLU A 266 0.57 -9.29 1.99
CA GLU A 266 0.81 -9.43 3.44
C GLU A 266 2.30 -9.21 3.80
N ASN A 267 3.23 -9.67 2.96
CA ASN A 267 4.69 -9.53 3.17
C ASN A 267 5.25 -8.15 2.84
N PHE A 268 4.48 -7.29 2.16
CA PHE A 268 4.91 -5.95 1.75
C PHE A 268 4.28 -4.85 2.59
N ILE A 269 3.08 -5.11 3.11
CA ILE A 269 2.27 -4.14 3.84
C ILE A 269 2.47 -4.28 5.36
N THR A 270 2.69 -5.50 5.89
CA THR A 270 2.79 -5.69 7.36
C THR A 270 4.14 -5.28 7.95
N THR A 271 4.12 -4.74 9.19
CA THR A 271 5.31 -4.38 9.96
C THR A 271 6.14 -5.60 10.37
N HIS A 272 7.43 -5.58 10.03
CA HIS A 272 8.50 -6.40 10.63
C HIS A 272 8.12 -7.85 10.97
N SER A 273 7.85 -8.66 9.95
CA SER A 273 7.83 -10.13 10.09
C SER A 273 9.26 -10.66 10.18
N SER A 274 9.56 -11.57 11.13
CA SER A 274 10.80 -12.36 11.11
C SER A 274 10.97 -13.07 9.76
N HIS A 275 12.21 -13.42 9.37
CA HIS A 275 12.44 -14.12 8.09
C HIS A 275 11.63 -15.41 7.97
N ASN A 276 11.46 -16.13 9.09
CA ASN A 276 10.57 -17.27 9.18
C ASN A 276 9.12 -16.90 8.81
N LYS A 277 8.54 -15.89 9.48
CA LYS A 277 7.15 -15.48 9.21
C LYS A 277 6.96 -15.01 7.77
N ARG A 278 7.94 -14.28 7.21
CA ARG A 278 7.94 -13.87 5.79
C ARG A 278 7.93 -15.08 4.87
N PHE A 279 8.81 -16.05 5.12
CA PHE A 279 8.88 -17.29 4.36
C PHE A 279 7.56 -18.06 4.42
N THR A 280 7.00 -18.30 5.62
CA THR A 280 5.74 -19.03 5.75
C THR A 280 4.59 -18.33 5.04
N ASN A 281 4.51 -17.00 5.11
CA ASN A 281 3.53 -16.21 4.38
C ASN A 281 3.70 -16.40 2.86
N SER A 282 4.93 -16.31 2.34
CA SER A 282 5.21 -16.49 0.90
C SER A 282 4.79 -17.87 0.40
N ILE A 283 5.07 -18.92 1.20
CA ILE A 283 4.66 -20.29 0.89
C ILE A 283 3.14 -20.43 0.92
N THR A 284 2.45 -19.88 1.93
CA THR A 284 0.98 -19.89 1.98
C THR A 284 0.37 -19.15 0.79
N SER A 285 0.94 -18.02 0.37
CA SER A 285 0.51 -17.28 -0.82
C SER A 285 0.70 -18.10 -2.09
N PHE A 286 1.81 -18.82 -2.22
CA PHE A 286 2.05 -19.72 -3.37
C PHE A 286 1.12 -20.94 -3.37
N GLU A 287 0.85 -21.54 -2.22
CA GLU A 287 -0.10 -22.66 -2.11
C GLU A 287 -1.53 -22.21 -2.45
N ALA A 288 -1.92 -21.00 -2.04
CA ALA A 288 -3.19 -20.38 -2.43
C ALA A 288 -3.28 -20.22 -3.95
N PHE A 289 -2.24 -19.67 -4.58
CA PHE A 289 -2.16 -19.56 -6.04
C PHE A 289 -2.22 -20.93 -6.71
N GLY A 290 -1.40 -21.89 -6.26
CA GLY A 290 -1.36 -23.25 -6.79
C GLY A 290 -2.73 -23.93 -6.72
N LYS A 291 -3.46 -23.77 -5.61
CA LYS A 291 -4.81 -24.33 -5.44
C LYS A 291 -5.82 -23.76 -6.44
N LEU A 292 -5.74 -22.47 -6.74
CA LEU A 292 -6.70 -21.78 -7.61
C LEU A 292 -6.38 -21.94 -9.09
N TYR A 293 -5.10 -21.98 -9.48
CA TYR A 293 -4.68 -21.88 -10.88
C TYR A 293 -4.03 -23.14 -11.47
N SER A 294 -3.57 -24.11 -10.66
CA SER A 294 -2.85 -25.29 -11.22
C SER A 294 -3.76 -26.41 -11.76
N GLY A 295 -5.05 -26.38 -11.48
CA GLY A 295 -5.98 -27.46 -11.82
C GLY A 295 -5.78 -28.78 -11.07
N HIS A 296 -4.84 -28.86 -10.11
CA HIS A 296 -4.61 -30.07 -9.32
C HIS A 296 -5.59 -30.20 -8.14
N LYS A 297 -6.17 -31.40 -7.96
CA LYS A 297 -7.12 -31.70 -6.87
C LYS A 297 -6.50 -31.78 -5.47
N SER A 298 -5.19 -32.09 -5.37
CA SER A 298 -4.50 -32.27 -4.09
C SER A 298 -3.60 -31.07 -3.77
N ASN A 299 -3.79 -30.44 -2.61
CA ASN A 299 -2.90 -29.42 -2.09
C ASN A 299 -1.55 -30.03 -1.72
N ASN A 300 -0.59 -29.98 -2.63
CA ASN A 300 0.77 -30.48 -2.41
C ASN A 300 1.78 -29.49 -2.98
N LEU A 301 2.48 -28.79 -2.08
CA LEU A 301 3.49 -27.78 -2.40
C LEU A 301 4.55 -28.30 -3.38
N SER A 302 5.06 -29.52 -3.17
CA SER A 302 6.07 -30.09 -4.07
C SER A 302 5.53 -30.28 -5.49
N LYS A 303 4.27 -30.69 -5.64
CA LYS A 303 3.63 -30.82 -6.95
C LYS A 303 3.46 -29.44 -7.60
N PHE A 304 3.02 -28.42 -6.86
CA PHE A 304 2.90 -27.06 -7.40
C PHE A 304 4.24 -26.48 -7.84
N ILE A 305 5.30 -26.61 -7.03
CA ILE A 305 6.65 -26.14 -7.40
C ILE A 305 7.13 -26.84 -8.68
N LYS A 306 6.91 -28.16 -8.80
CA LYS A 306 7.29 -28.92 -9.99
C LYS A 306 6.46 -28.54 -11.22
N HIS A 307 5.17 -28.27 -11.04
CA HIS A 307 4.27 -27.83 -12.11
C HIS A 307 4.75 -26.50 -12.70
N TYR A 308 5.12 -25.53 -11.85
CA TYR A 308 5.62 -24.22 -12.26
C TYR A 308 7.16 -24.16 -12.41
N LYS A 309 7.82 -25.30 -12.69
CA LYS A 309 9.29 -25.40 -12.79
C LYS A 309 9.89 -24.30 -13.66
N THR A 310 9.33 -24.08 -14.84
CA THR A 310 9.86 -23.15 -15.84
C THR A 310 10.03 -21.75 -15.25
N VAL A 311 9.02 -21.26 -14.53
CA VAL A 311 9.06 -19.92 -13.94
C VAL A 311 10.07 -19.84 -12.80
N PHE A 312 10.14 -20.85 -11.92
CA PHE A 312 11.19 -20.89 -10.89
C PHE A 312 12.60 -20.88 -11.48
N VAL A 313 12.83 -21.61 -12.58
CA VAL A 313 14.13 -21.66 -13.25
C VAL A 313 14.45 -20.30 -13.90
N LEU A 314 13.46 -19.63 -14.51
CA LEU A 314 13.65 -18.31 -15.12
C LEU A 314 13.98 -17.22 -14.07
N VAL A 315 13.26 -17.20 -12.94
CA VAL A 315 13.41 -16.19 -11.89
C VAL A 315 14.59 -16.48 -10.95
N GLY A 316 14.87 -17.76 -10.67
CA GLY A 316 15.93 -18.17 -9.74
C GLY A 316 17.26 -18.54 -10.38
N LYS A 317 17.32 -18.67 -11.71
CA LYS A 317 18.48 -19.22 -12.47
C LYS A 317 19.04 -20.51 -11.87
N PHE A 318 18.17 -21.42 -11.45
CA PHE A 318 18.61 -22.71 -10.90
C PHE A 318 19.36 -23.54 -11.93
N LYS A 319 20.48 -24.12 -11.50
CA LYS A 319 21.13 -25.22 -12.23
C LYS A 319 20.34 -26.52 -12.00
N ASP A 320 20.45 -27.48 -12.91
CA ASP A 320 19.68 -28.73 -12.83
C ASP A 320 19.88 -29.49 -11.51
N GLU A 321 21.09 -29.50 -10.96
CA GLU A 321 21.38 -30.16 -9.69
C GLU A 321 20.73 -29.45 -8.50
N GLU A 322 20.77 -28.12 -8.47
CA GLU A 322 20.12 -27.32 -7.44
C GLU A 322 18.60 -27.52 -7.47
N TRP A 323 18.02 -27.54 -8.68
CA TRP A 323 16.59 -27.76 -8.88
C TRP A 323 16.12 -29.12 -8.34
N LYS A 324 16.91 -30.19 -8.50
CA LYS A 324 16.53 -31.53 -8.02
C LYS A 324 16.26 -31.55 -6.51
N LEU A 325 17.02 -30.76 -5.73
CA LEU A 325 16.92 -30.71 -4.28
C LEU A 325 16.00 -29.59 -3.76
N PHE A 326 15.75 -28.57 -4.58
CA PHE A 326 15.01 -27.38 -4.16
C PHE A 326 13.58 -27.67 -3.65
N PRO A 327 12.67 -28.35 -4.41
CA PRO A 327 11.30 -28.57 -3.96
C PRO A 327 11.20 -29.35 -2.64
N SER A 328 12.08 -30.34 -2.43
CA SER A 328 12.07 -31.15 -1.21
C SER A 328 12.66 -30.40 -0.01
N LYS A 329 13.67 -29.54 -0.21
CA LYS A 329 14.20 -28.69 0.86
C LYS A 329 13.18 -27.62 1.27
N VAL A 330 12.45 -27.02 0.34
CA VAL A 330 11.36 -26.07 0.63
C VAL A 330 10.26 -26.71 1.49
N VAL A 331 9.78 -27.90 1.11
CA VAL A 331 8.74 -28.62 1.88
C VAL A 331 9.22 -28.91 3.30
N ARG A 332 10.45 -29.42 3.47
CA ARG A 332 11.01 -29.69 4.80
C ARG A 332 11.14 -28.44 5.66
N SER A 333 11.58 -27.33 5.06
CA SER A 333 11.66 -26.02 5.75
C SER A 333 10.29 -25.52 6.19
N ARG A 334 9.28 -25.59 5.32
CA ARG A 334 7.90 -25.25 5.70
C ARG A 334 7.44 -26.13 6.87
N ASP A 335 7.61 -27.45 6.78
CA ASP A 335 7.14 -28.37 7.81
C ASP A 335 7.85 -28.16 9.16
N TYR A 336 9.14 -27.81 9.12
CA TYR A 336 9.90 -27.47 10.32
C TYR A 336 9.35 -26.22 11.01
N HIS A 337 9.06 -25.15 10.25
CA HIS A 337 8.63 -23.87 10.80
C HIS A 337 7.13 -23.78 11.11
N VAL A 338 6.28 -24.49 10.38
CA VAL A 338 4.82 -24.46 10.54
C VAL A 338 4.33 -25.57 11.46
N HIS A 339 4.94 -26.75 11.43
CA HIS A 339 4.49 -27.92 12.20
C HIS A 339 5.42 -28.30 13.35
N SER A 340 6.42 -27.45 13.66
CA SER A 340 7.41 -27.68 14.72
C SER A 340 8.09 -29.04 14.62
N ASN A 341 8.28 -29.56 13.40
CA ASN A 341 8.87 -30.88 13.18
C ASN A 341 10.40 -30.80 13.29
N THR A 342 10.88 -30.73 14.53
CA THR A 342 12.30 -30.52 14.89
C THR A 342 13.23 -31.66 14.47
N ALA A 343 12.68 -32.81 14.03
CA ALA A 343 13.47 -33.94 13.53
C ALA A 343 14.08 -33.69 12.13
N ASN A 344 13.63 -32.67 11.39
CA ASN A 344 14.14 -32.36 10.06
C ASN A 344 15.53 -31.68 10.11
N LYS A 345 16.61 -32.44 9.86
CA LYS A 345 18.01 -31.98 9.97
C LYS A 345 18.60 -31.26 8.73
N ASN A 346 17.80 -30.91 7.73
CA ASN A 346 18.27 -30.25 6.50
C ASN A 346 17.24 -29.25 5.97
N VAL A 347 17.16 -28.13 6.67
CA VAL A 347 16.29 -26.98 6.40
C VAL A 347 17.15 -25.76 6.07
N TYR A 348 16.54 -24.78 5.41
CA TYR A 348 17.15 -23.47 5.16
C TYR A 348 17.47 -22.72 6.45
N SER A 349 18.61 -22.03 6.47
CA SER A 349 18.97 -21.09 7.54
C SER A 349 18.09 -19.84 7.51
N GLU A 350 18.10 -19.04 8.58
CA GLU A 350 17.26 -17.84 8.67
C GLU A 350 17.49 -16.84 7.51
N PHE A 351 18.74 -16.67 7.07
CA PHE A 351 19.04 -15.83 5.91
C PHE A 351 18.62 -16.48 4.58
N GLU A 352 18.69 -17.81 4.48
CA GLU A 352 18.19 -18.53 3.31
C GLU A 352 16.67 -18.42 3.16
N LEU A 353 15.92 -18.49 4.28
CA LEU A 353 14.48 -18.27 4.28
C LEU A 353 14.09 -16.91 3.69
N LEU A 354 14.89 -15.87 3.96
CA LEU A 354 14.65 -14.53 3.43
C LEU A 354 14.71 -14.50 1.91
N TYR A 355 15.82 -14.91 1.29
CA TYR A 355 15.93 -14.81 -0.16
C TYR A 355 15.01 -15.80 -0.89
N ILE A 356 14.67 -16.94 -0.27
CA ILE A 356 13.68 -17.87 -0.81
C ILE A 356 12.28 -17.26 -0.76
N SER A 357 11.93 -16.54 0.31
CA SER A 357 10.66 -15.82 0.40
C SER A 357 10.48 -14.86 -0.78
N PHE A 358 11.53 -14.07 -1.11
CA PHE A 358 11.51 -13.19 -2.27
C PHE A 358 11.33 -13.94 -3.58
N LEU A 359 12.06 -15.05 -3.80
CA LEU A 359 11.88 -15.88 -4.99
C LEU A 359 10.41 -16.31 -5.17
N PHE A 360 9.76 -16.77 -4.11
CA PHE A 360 8.35 -17.14 -4.15
C PHE A 360 7.45 -15.93 -4.46
N ASP A 361 7.68 -14.78 -3.81
CA ASP A 361 6.92 -13.56 -4.08
C ASP A 361 6.99 -13.17 -5.57
N PHE A 362 8.19 -13.15 -6.17
CA PHE A 362 8.39 -12.85 -7.59
C PHE A 362 7.75 -13.88 -8.52
N VAL A 363 7.85 -15.17 -8.19
CA VAL A 363 7.21 -16.24 -8.96
C VAL A 363 5.68 -16.08 -8.93
N ILE A 364 5.08 -15.78 -7.77
CA ILE A 364 3.63 -15.53 -7.67
C ILE A 364 3.24 -14.31 -8.49
N GLY A 365 3.98 -13.20 -8.36
CA GLY A 365 3.72 -11.97 -9.10
C GLY A 365 3.79 -12.18 -10.62
N TYR A 366 4.83 -12.89 -11.09
CA TYR A 366 4.96 -13.28 -12.49
C TYR A 366 3.77 -14.14 -12.94
N LEU A 367 3.44 -15.20 -12.19
CA LEU A 367 2.38 -16.14 -12.57
C LEU A 367 1.00 -15.48 -12.58
N LEU A 368 0.72 -14.58 -11.63
CA LEU A 368 -0.52 -13.80 -11.63
C LEU A 368 -0.63 -12.92 -12.87
N LEU A 369 0.45 -12.28 -13.30
CA LEU A 369 0.43 -11.44 -14.49
C LEU A 369 0.37 -12.28 -15.78
N GLU A 370 1.01 -13.44 -15.79
CA GLU A 370 0.97 -14.39 -16.91
C GLU A 370 -0.45 -14.89 -17.18
N THR A 371 -1.26 -15.14 -16.14
CA THR A 371 -2.67 -15.56 -16.31
C THR A 371 -3.56 -14.47 -16.92
N LEU A 372 -3.11 -13.21 -16.92
CA LEU A 372 -3.80 -12.09 -17.57
C LEU A 372 -3.29 -11.81 -18.99
N GLU A 373 -2.31 -12.58 -19.47
CA GLU A 373 -1.69 -12.40 -20.79
C GLU A 373 -1.18 -10.96 -20.99
N VAL A 374 -0.50 -10.41 -19.96
CA VAL A 374 0.16 -9.10 -20.06
C VAL A 374 1.37 -9.17 -21.01
N SER A 375 1.90 -8.01 -21.38
CA SER A 375 3.07 -7.92 -22.24
C SER A 375 4.29 -8.68 -21.68
N ASN A 376 5.05 -9.27 -22.59
CA ASN A 376 6.32 -9.91 -22.24
C ASN A 376 7.32 -8.93 -21.62
N ASP A 377 7.30 -7.64 -21.98
CA ASP A 377 8.18 -6.63 -21.38
C ASP A 377 7.92 -6.51 -19.87
N LEU A 378 6.64 -6.48 -19.46
CA LEU A 378 6.26 -6.45 -18.06
C LEU A 378 6.66 -7.74 -17.34
N LEU A 379 6.41 -8.91 -17.92
CA LEU A 379 6.85 -10.19 -17.35
C LEU A 379 8.37 -10.28 -17.17
N GLN A 380 9.14 -9.75 -18.13
CA GLN A 380 10.61 -9.68 -18.04
C GLN A 380 11.08 -8.80 -16.87
N LYS A 381 10.33 -7.78 -16.46
CA LYS A 381 10.67 -6.99 -15.27
C LYS A 381 10.65 -7.85 -14.01
N PHE A 382 9.65 -8.70 -13.84
CA PHE A 382 9.57 -9.62 -12.70
C PHE A 382 10.72 -10.61 -12.70
N ILE A 383 11.10 -11.13 -13.87
CA ILE A 383 12.27 -12.02 -14.01
C ILE A 383 13.56 -11.28 -13.63
N VAL A 384 13.81 -10.08 -14.16
CA VAL A 384 15.06 -9.34 -13.89
C VAL A 384 15.17 -8.91 -12.43
N HIS A 385 14.10 -8.38 -11.84
CA HIS A 385 14.11 -7.97 -10.44
C HIS A 385 14.20 -9.18 -9.49
N GLY A 386 13.47 -10.26 -9.78
CA GLY A 386 13.58 -11.49 -9.00
C GLY A 386 14.95 -12.13 -9.08
N ASN A 387 15.58 -12.08 -10.26
CA ASN A 387 16.96 -12.50 -10.44
C ASN A 387 17.92 -11.70 -9.56
N SER A 388 17.87 -10.36 -9.60
CA SER A 388 18.74 -9.53 -8.76
C SER A 388 18.50 -9.81 -7.28
N ALA A 389 17.24 -9.78 -6.81
CA ALA A 389 16.93 -10.00 -5.41
C ALA A 389 17.37 -11.39 -4.90
N PHE A 390 17.03 -12.46 -5.62
CA PHE A 390 17.36 -13.83 -5.20
C PHE A 390 18.86 -14.13 -5.36
N ILE A 391 19.44 -13.84 -6.52
CA ILE A 391 20.82 -14.25 -6.85
C ILE A 391 21.82 -13.42 -6.04
N ASP A 392 21.60 -12.11 -5.91
CA ASP A 392 22.53 -11.25 -5.18
C ASP A 392 22.55 -11.64 -3.70
N MET A 393 21.38 -11.91 -3.10
CA MET A 393 21.30 -12.39 -1.72
C MET A 393 21.88 -13.79 -1.54
N LYS A 394 21.61 -14.73 -2.46
CA LYS A 394 22.22 -16.07 -2.45
C LYS A 394 23.74 -15.97 -2.50
N ARG A 395 24.28 -15.12 -3.38
CA ARG A 395 25.73 -14.89 -3.52
C ARG A 395 26.32 -14.26 -2.25
N THR A 396 25.64 -13.28 -1.65
CA THR A 396 26.06 -12.70 -0.36
C THR A 396 26.10 -13.76 0.73
N ASN A 397 25.10 -14.65 0.81
CA ASN A 397 25.10 -15.76 1.76
C ASN A 397 26.30 -16.70 1.53
N GLU A 398 26.62 -17.02 0.28
CA GLU A 398 27.78 -17.86 -0.06
C GLU A 398 29.11 -17.21 0.32
N ILE A 399 29.24 -15.89 0.14
CA ILE A 399 30.47 -15.15 0.50
C ILE A 399 30.62 -15.08 2.02
N LEU A 400 29.55 -14.70 2.75
CA LEU A 400 29.58 -14.57 4.20
C LEU A 400 29.69 -15.93 4.91
N GLY A 401 29.13 -16.99 4.32
CA GLY A 401 29.23 -18.35 4.82
C GLY A 401 30.57 -19.04 4.52
N ARG A 402 31.41 -18.48 3.63
CA ARG A 402 32.76 -18.99 3.40
C ARG A 402 33.68 -18.51 4.52
N ASN A 403 34.12 -19.46 5.34
CA ASN A 403 35.10 -19.20 6.39
C ASN A 403 36.45 -18.87 5.73
N SER A 404 36.82 -17.60 5.67
CA SER A 404 38.05 -17.11 5.03
C SER A 404 39.33 -17.67 5.65
N LEU A 405 39.25 -18.20 6.87
CA LEU A 405 40.35 -18.86 7.58
C LEU A 405 40.68 -20.27 7.07
N LEU A 406 39.77 -20.94 6.35
CA LEU A 406 40.03 -22.27 5.78
C LEU A 406 40.80 -22.23 4.45
N ASN A 407 40.91 -21.06 3.81
CA ASN A 407 41.60 -20.90 2.52
C ASN A 407 43.05 -20.39 2.65
N ILE A 408 43.59 -20.25 3.86
CA ILE A 408 45.00 -19.83 4.08
C ILE A 408 45.96 -21.04 4.11
N GLY A 409 45.46 -22.27 3.96
CA GLY A 409 46.22 -23.50 4.20
C GLY A 409 46.57 -24.37 2.99
N THR A 410 46.47 -23.91 1.74
CA THR A 410 46.92 -24.69 0.58
C THR A 410 47.53 -23.78 -0.49
N ASN A 411 48.82 -23.49 -0.33
CA ASN A 411 49.76 -23.25 -1.42
C ASN A 411 50.96 -24.14 -1.20
#